data_AF-A0A2M8Y172-F1
#
_entry.id   AF-A0A2M8Y172-F1
#
_cell.length_a   1.000
_cell.length_b   1.000
_cell.length_c   1.000
_cell.angle_alpha   90.00
_cell.angle_beta   90.00
_cell.angle_gamma   90.00
#
_symmetry.space_group_name_H-M   'P 1'
#
loop_
_entity.id
_entity.type
_entity.pdbx_description
1 polymer ?
#
loop_
_entity_poly.entity_id
_entity_poly.type
_entity_poly.pdbx_seq_one_letter_code
_entity_poly.pdbx_strand_id
1 'polypeptide(L)'
;MRRFLPWIIGIGVIVIIAFWVMGLKNTALRHSQAVGKEWGNVDAAYQRRNDLIGNLVNTVKGAADFEKSTLTAVIEARAKATSVTVDPTNISAEQLTQFQQAQSGVSSSLSRLLVSVERYPELKANSNFLKLQDELASTENQILTARTRFNESVEIYNGYILAMPQSFFLGNYKEKPFFKSVEGADKPVEVKF
;
A
#
# COMPACT_ATOMS: atom_id res chain seq x y z
N MET A 1 21.78 -50.92 28.96
CA MET A 1 21.84 -49.47 28.69
C MET A 1 22.36 -49.10 27.29
N ARG A 2 23.44 -49.71 26.76
CA ARG A 2 24.00 -49.36 25.42
C ARG A 2 23.07 -49.60 24.20
N ARG A 3 22.11 -50.52 24.28
CA ARG A 3 21.13 -50.81 23.20
C ARG A 3 20.08 -49.71 23.00
N PHE A 4 19.78 -48.93 24.04
CA PHE A 4 18.82 -47.83 23.98
C PHE A 4 19.47 -46.48 23.61
N LEU A 5 20.80 -46.40 23.71
CA LEU A 5 21.58 -45.20 23.38
C LEU A 5 21.34 -44.65 21.96
N PRO A 6 21.32 -45.46 20.88
CA PRO A 6 21.01 -44.92 19.53
C PRO A 6 19.57 -44.39 19.41
N TRP A 7 18.62 -44.99 20.13
CA TRP A 7 17.23 -44.52 20.16
C TRP A 7 17.10 -43.19 20.91
N ILE A 8 17.79 -43.04 22.04
CA ILE A 8 17.83 -41.79 22.81
C ILE A 8 18.48 -40.67 21.98
N ILE A 9 19.57 -40.97 21.27
CA ILE A 9 20.22 -40.01 20.36
C ILE A 9 19.26 -39.61 19.22
N GLY A 10 18.58 -40.58 18.59
CA GLY A 10 17.62 -40.32 17.53
C GLY A 10 16.46 -39.42 17.98
N ILE A 11 15.88 -39.69 19.16
CA ILE A 11 14.82 -38.87 19.75
C ILE A 11 15.35 -37.46 20.06
N GLY A 12 16.56 -37.35 20.62
CA GLY A 12 17.19 -36.06 20.90
C GLY A 12 17.34 -35.19 19.64
N VAL A 13 17.79 -35.79 18.52
CA VAL A 13 17.91 -35.10 17.23
C VAL A 13 16.55 -34.63 16.71
N ILE A 14 15.52 -35.48 16.79
CA ILE A 14 14.16 -35.11 16.35
C ILE A 14 13.62 -33.93 17.16
N VAL A 15 13.83 -33.93 18.48
CA VAL A 15 13.38 -32.83 19.35
C VAL A 15 14.10 -31.53 18.99
N ILE A 16 15.41 -31.56 18.73
CA ILE A 16 16.16 -30.37 18.29
C ILE A 16 15.62 -29.82 16.97
N ILE A 17 15.37 -30.69 15.99
CA ILE A 17 14.80 -30.30 14.69
C ILE A 17 13.41 -29.68 14.89
N ALA A 18 12.56 -30.26 15.74
CA ALA A 18 11.23 -29.73 16.02
C ALA A 18 11.30 -28.32 16.62
N PHE A 19 12.16 -28.09 17.62
CA PHE A 19 12.37 -26.74 18.19
C PHE A 19 12.90 -25.75 17.17
N TRP A 20 13.82 -26.18 16.29
CA TRP A 20 14.35 -25.34 15.23
C TRP A 20 13.26 -24.94 14.22
N VAL A 21 12.43 -25.88 13.75
CA VAL A 21 11.30 -25.59 12.84
C VAL A 21 10.26 -24.68 13.48
N MET A 22 9.97 -24.84 14.77
CA MET A 22 9.08 -23.91 15.51
C MET A 22 9.66 -22.48 15.52
N GLY A 23 10.96 -22.35 15.75
CA GLY A 23 11.67 -21.07 15.65
C GLY A 23 11.54 -20.43 14.27
N LEU A 24 11.67 -21.23 13.20
CA LEU A 24 11.51 -20.74 11.84
C LEU A 24 10.11 -20.15 11.58
N LYS A 25 9.07 -20.88 12.01
CA LYS A 25 7.68 -20.46 11.84
C LYS A 25 7.34 -19.20 12.65
N ASN A 26 7.84 -19.08 13.89
CA ASN A 26 7.65 -17.88 14.69
C ASN A 26 8.28 -16.64 14.06
N THR A 27 9.47 -16.78 13.48
CA THR A 27 10.12 -15.67 12.77
C THR A 27 9.37 -15.30 11.48
N ALA A 28 8.91 -16.29 10.70
CA ALA A 28 8.05 -16.02 9.54
C ALA A 28 6.77 -15.26 9.93
N LEU A 29 6.13 -15.65 11.04
CA LEU A 29 4.96 -14.98 11.57
C LEU A 29 5.26 -13.52 11.95
N ARG A 30 6.39 -13.26 12.61
CA ARG A 30 6.83 -11.89 12.97
C ARG A 30 7.03 -11.03 11.72
N HIS A 31 7.67 -11.56 10.68
CA HIS A 31 7.81 -10.84 9.41
C HIS A 31 6.47 -10.60 8.72
N SER A 32 5.56 -11.58 8.73
CA SER A 32 4.20 -11.41 8.19
C SER A 32 3.40 -10.33 8.94
N GLN A 33 3.52 -10.28 10.28
CA GLN A 33 2.91 -9.23 11.10
C GLN A 33 3.51 -7.84 10.81
N ALA A 34 4.83 -7.76 10.57
CA ALA A 34 5.47 -6.52 10.16
C ALA A 34 4.92 -6.01 8.82
N VAL A 35 4.72 -6.90 7.84
CA VAL A 35 4.07 -6.52 6.57
C VAL A 35 2.64 -6.03 6.80
N GLY A 36 1.87 -6.71 7.65
CA GLY A 36 0.51 -6.29 8.00
C GLY A 36 0.46 -4.91 8.67
N LYS A 37 1.44 -4.60 9.53
CA LYS A 37 1.60 -3.28 10.14
C LYS A 37 1.86 -2.20 9.09
N GLU A 38 2.79 -2.45 8.16
CA GLU A 38 3.10 -1.48 7.10
C GLU A 38 1.94 -1.33 6.11
N TRP A 39 1.16 -2.39 5.87
CA TRP A 39 -0.11 -2.27 5.13
C TRP A 39 -1.10 -1.34 5.84
N GLY A 40 -1.22 -1.44 7.17
CA GLY A 40 -2.05 -0.53 7.96
C GLY A 40 -1.63 0.93 7.80
N ASN A 41 -0.32 1.20 7.71
CA ASN A 41 0.19 2.55 7.43
C ASN A 41 -0.21 3.05 6.03
N VAL A 42 -0.16 2.16 5.03
CA VAL A 42 -0.60 2.47 3.66
C VAL A 42 -2.10 2.80 3.64
N ASP A 43 -2.92 1.94 4.25
CA ASP A 43 -4.38 2.13 4.30
C ASP A 43 -4.75 3.44 5.00
N ALA A 44 -4.12 3.75 6.15
CA ALA A 44 -4.34 5.00 6.87
C ALA A 44 -3.99 6.24 6.02
N ALA A 45 -2.91 6.19 5.23
CA ALA A 45 -2.54 7.30 4.35
C ALA A 45 -3.57 7.50 3.22
N TYR A 46 -4.09 6.43 2.63
CA TYR A 46 -5.14 6.50 1.61
C TYR A 46 -6.50 6.94 2.19
N GLN A 47 -6.85 6.51 3.40
CA GLN A 47 -8.04 6.99 4.11
C GLN A 47 -7.97 8.50 4.34
N ARG A 48 -6.84 9.01 4.86
CA ARG A 48 -6.61 10.45 5.03
C ARG A 48 -6.81 11.19 3.70
N ARG A 49 -6.27 10.68 2.60
CA ARG A 49 -6.46 11.29 1.27
C ARG A 49 -7.95 11.35 0.88
N ASN A 50 -8.68 10.26 1.09
CA ASN A 50 -10.11 10.21 0.77
C ASN A 50 -10.93 11.20 1.59
N ASP A 51 -10.59 11.41 2.86
CA ASP A 51 -11.25 12.39 3.72
C ASP A 51 -10.97 13.82 3.26
N LEU A 52 -9.70 14.13 2.96
CA LEU A 52 -9.30 15.43 2.43
C LEU A 52 -9.95 15.75 1.09
N ILE A 53 -10.09 14.76 0.19
CA ILE A 53 -10.82 14.94 -1.08
C ILE A 53 -12.29 15.25 -0.82
N GLY A 54 -12.91 14.60 0.18
CA GLY A 54 -14.30 14.91 0.57
C GLY A 54 -14.45 16.38 0.98
N ASN A 55 -13.53 16.88 1.79
CA ASN A 55 -13.50 18.29 2.22
C ASN A 55 -13.20 19.25 1.06
N LEU A 56 -12.31 18.86 0.14
CA LEU A 56 -11.99 19.61 -1.07
C LEU A 56 -13.22 19.76 -1.98
N VAL A 57 -13.91 18.65 -2.25
CA VAL A 57 -15.14 18.62 -3.05
C VAL A 57 -16.20 19.55 -2.44
N ASN A 58 -16.38 19.52 -1.11
CA ASN A 58 -17.34 20.39 -0.44
C ASN A 58 -16.96 21.88 -0.55
N THR A 59 -15.67 22.20 -0.49
CA THR A 59 -15.17 23.58 -0.67
C THR A 59 -15.42 24.06 -2.09
N VAL A 60 -15.14 23.23 -3.10
CA VAL A 60 -15.35 23.56 -4.52
C VAL A 60 -16.84 23.69 -4.86
N LYS A 61 -17.72 22.87 -4.26
CA LYS A 61 -19.18 23.00 -4.42
C LYS A 61 -19.73 24.37 -3.99
N GLY A 62 -19.05 25.06 -3.09
CA GLY A 62 -19.42 26.41 -2.66
C GLY A 62 -19.21 27.49 -3.73
N ALA A 63 -18.40 27.22 -4.76
CA ALA A 63 -18.24 28.10 -5.91
C ALA A 63 -19.41 27.88 -6.89
N ALA A 64 -20.27 28.89 -7.03
CA ALA A 64 -21.57 28.80 -7.70
C ALA A 64 -21.50 28.33 -9.18
N ASP A 65 -20.35 28.53 -9.84
CA ASP A 65 -20.18 28.31 -11.28
C ASP A 65 -19.12 27.24 -11.62
N PHE A 66 -18.69 26.43 -10.63
CA PHE A 66 -17.68 25.41 -10.89
C PHE A 66 -18.17 24.29 -11.82
N GLU A 67 -17.28 23.79 -12.66
CA GLU A 67 -17.58 22.77 -13.67
C GLU A 67 -18.04 21.43 -13.03
N LYS A 68 -19.34 21.15 -13.14
CA LYS A 68 -19.97 19.95 -12.56
C LYS A 68 -19.35 18.65 -13.06
N SER A 69 -19.01 18.54 -14.34
CA SER A 69 -18.38 17.34 -14.92
C SER A 69 -17.05 17.01 -14.24
N THR A 70 -16.20 18.00 -14.04
CA THR A 70 -14.91 17.83 -13.36
C THR A 70 -15.10 17.39 -11.91
N LEU A 71 -16.03 18.02 -11.18
CA LEU A 71 -16.30 17.67 -9.79
C LEU A 71 -16.90 16.25 -9.65
N THR A 72 -17.83 15.88 -10.53
CA THR A 72 -18.41 14.53 -10.58
C THR A 72 -17.34 13.47 -10.81
N ALA A 73 -16.40 13.71 -11.74
CA ALA A 73 -15.30 12.78 -11.99
C ALA A 73 -14.44 12.53 -10.75
N VAL A 74 -14.19 13.55 -9.92
CA VAL A 74 -13.46 13.39 -8.64
C VAL A 74 -14.26 12.57 -7.63
N ILE A 75 -15.56 12.83 -7.52
CA ILE A 75 -16.46 12.09 -6.62
C ILE A 75 -16.51 10.61 -7.02
N GLU A 76 -16.67 10.31 -8.30
CA GLU A 76 -16.70 8.94 -8.83
C GLU A 76 -15.36 8.23 -8.64
N ALA A 77 -14.25 8.91 -8.92
CA ALA A 77 -12.91 8.34 -8.70
C ALA A 77 -12.68 8.00 -7.22
N ARG A 78 -13.07 8.89 -6.29
CA ARG A 78 -13.02 8.64 -4.85
C ARG A 78 -13.91 7.46 -4.45
N ALA A 79 -15.14 7.41 -4.95
CA ALA A 79 -16.07 6.32 -4.65
C ALA A 79 -15.50 4.96 -5.12
N LYS A 80 -14.96 4.91 -6.33
CA LYS A 80 -14.29 3.72 -6.87
C LYS A 80 -13.08 3.32 -6.02
N ALA A 81 -12.22 4.27 -5.65
CA ALA A 81 -11.06 3.98 -4.80
C ALA A 81 -11.44 3.45 -3.41
N THR A 82 -12.52 3.96 -2.82
CA THR A 82 -13.01 3.51 -1.51
C THR A 82 -13.69 2.13 -1.59
N SER A 83 -14.27 1.77 -2.74
CA SER A 83 -14.88 0.45 -2.95
C SER A 83 -13.88 -0.69 -3.10
N VAL A 84 -12.62 -0.40 -3.43
CA VAL A 84 -11.57 -1.42 -3.59
C VAL A 84 -10.86 -1.62 -2.26
N THR A 85 -11.26 -2.66 -1.54
CA THR A 85 -10.64 -3.05 -0.26
C THR A 85 -9.65 -4.19 -0.45
N VAL A 86 -8.54 -4.15 0.27
CA VAL A 86 -7.54 -5.22 0.27
C VAL A 86 -7.53 -5.86 1.66
N ASP A 87 -7.60 -7.20 1.69
CA ASP A 87 -7.47 -7.95 2.92
C ASP A 87 -5.97 -8.05 3.32
N PRO A 88 -5.55 -7.47 4.45
CA PRO A 88 -4.16 -7.51 4.90
C PRO A 88 -3.64 -8.93 5.18
N THR A 89 -4.54 -9.87 5.49
CA THR A 89 -4.16 -11.24 5.84
C THR A 89 -3.81 -12.06 4.61
N ASN A 90 -4.34 -11.70 3.44
CA ASN A 90 -4.17 -12.45 2.19
C ASN A 90 -4.11 -11.51 0.96
N ILE A 91 -3.14 -10.59 0.96
CA ILE A 91 -2.91 -9.66 -0.15
C ILE A 91 -2.47 -10.44 -1.39
N SER A 92 -3.31 -10.46 -2.44
CA SER A 92 -2.95 -11.00 -3.76
C SER A 92 -2.41 -9.92 -4.69
N ALA A 93 -1.61 -10.31 -5.68
CA ALA A 93 -1.08 -9.38 -6.69
C ALA A 93 -2.20 -8.69 -7.48
N GLU A 94 -3.30 -9.39 -7.72
CA GLU A 94 -4.48 -8.85 -8.41
C GLU A 94 -5.17 -7.79 -7.57
N GLN A 95 -5.43 -8.06 -6.28
CA GLN A 95 -6.03 -7.08 -5.36
C GLN A 95 -5.18 -5.83 -5.26
N LEU A 96 -3.85 -5.99 -5.12
CA LEU A 96 -2.94 -4.86 -5.02
C LEU A 96 -2.87 -4.06 -6.33
N THR A 97 -3.02 -4.72 -7.48
CA THR A 97 -3.08 -4.05 -8.80
C THR A 97 -4.39 -3.26 -8.97
N GLN A 98 -5.53 -3.87 -8.65
CA GLN A 98 -6.83 -3.20 -8.69
C GLN A 98 -6.87 -2.00 -7.74
N PHE A 99 -6.33 -2.16 -6.54
CA PHE A 99 -6.19 -1.09 -5.57
C PHE A 99 -5.36 0.07 -6.15
N GLN A 100 -4.15 -0.20 -6.64
CA GLN A 100 -3.29 0.81 -7.27
C GLN A 100 -3.99 1.53 -8.43
N GLN A 101 -4.68 0.79 -9.31
CA GLN A 101 -5.39 1.38 -10.45
C GLN A 101 -6.50 2.34 -9.99
N ALA A 102 -7.26 1.97 -8.97
CA ALA A 102 -8.30 2.83 -8.41
C ALA A 102 -7.69 4.08 -7.77
N GLN A 103 -6.57 3.93 -7.04
CA GLN A 103 -5.86 5.06 -6.43
C GLN A 103 -5.25 6.01 -7.47
N SER A 104 -4.75 5.52 -8.60
CA SER A 104 -4.27 6.34 -9.72
C SER A 104 -5.40 7.11 -10.42
N GLY A 105 -6.60 6.52 -10.48
CA GLY A 105 -7.81 7.20 -10.96
C GLY A 105 -8.17 8.44 -10.13
N VAL A 106 -7.94 8.38 -8.82
CA VAL A 106 -8.10 9.53 -7.92
C VAL A 106 -7.08 10.62 -8.22
N SER A 107 -5.79 10.27 -8.27
CA SER A 107 -4.72 11.26 -8.53
C SER A 107 -4.91 11.96 -9.87
N SER A 108 -5.26 11.23 -10.94
CA SER A 108 -5.52 11.83 -12.26
C SER A 108 -6.74 12.75 -12.28
N SER A 109 -7.81 12.40 -11.55
CA SER A 109 -9.00 13.25 -11.44
C SER A 109 -8.75 14.50 -10.60
N LEU A 110 -7.93 14.38 -9.56
CA LEU A 110 -7.47 15.51 -8.76
C LEU A 110 -6.60 16.47 -9.61
N SER A 111 -5.65 15.96 -10.40
CA SER A 111 -4.85 16.81 -11.30
C SER A 111 -5.73 17.62 -12.27
N ARG A 112 -6.77 16.99 -12.85
CA ARG A 112 -7.74 17.71 -13.70
C ARG A 112 -8.51 18.78 -12.94
N LEU A 113 -8.95 18.47 -11.71
CA LEU A 113 -9.62 19.44 -10.84
C LEU A 113 -8.74 20.67 -10.60
N LEU A 114 -7.47 20.47 -10.25
CA LEU A 114 -6.53 21.56 -9.99
C LEU A 114 -6.30 22.45 -11.22
N VAL A 115 -6.19 21.85 -12.41
CA VAL A 115 -6.09 22.61 -13.67
C VAL A 115 -7.37 23.41 -13.93
N SER A 116 -8.55 22.84 -13.70
CA SER A 116 -9.82 23.54 -13.90
C SER A 116 -9.97 24.72 -12.93
N VAL A 117 -9.48 24.60 -11.69
CA VAL A 117 -9.53 25.66 -10.66
C VAL A 117 -8.74 26.92 -11.06
N GLU A 118 -7.77 26.82 -11.97
CA GLU A 118 -7.04 27.99 -12.46
C GLU A 118 -7.94 29.06 -13.10
N ARG A 119 -9.12 28.66 -13.57
CA ARG A 119 -10.14 29.53 -14.19
C ARG A 119 -11.05 30.24 -13.18
N TYR A 120 -10.90 29.94 -11.89
CA TYR A 120 -11.79 30.36 -10.80
C TYR A 120 -11.01 31.12 -9.72
N PRO A 121 -10.79 32.45 -9.88
CA PRO A 121 -9.97 33.25 -8.97
C PRO A 121 -10.41 33.18 -7.51
N GLU A 122 -11.71 33.03 -7.26
CA GLU A 122 -12.30 32.92 -5.93
C GLU A 122 -11.84 31.64 -5.20
N LEU A 123 -11.68 30.53 -5.91
CA LEU A 123 -11.13 29.29 -5.36
C LEU A 123 -9.62 29.38 -5.16
N LYS A 124 -8.91 30.04 -6.08
CA LYS A 124 -7.47 30.30 -5.94
C LYS A 124 -7.13 31.15 -4.73
N ALA A 125 -7.99 32.11 -4.38
CA ALA A 125 -7.84 32.96 -3.21
C ALA A 125 -8.40 32.33 -1.93
N ASN A 126 -9.09 31.18 -2.02
CA ASN A 126 -9.71 30.55 -0.87
C ASN A 126 -8.66 29.84 0.00
N SER A 127 -8.40 30.39 1.19
CA SER A 127 -7.43 29.85 2.14
C SER A 127 -7.68 28.38 2.53
N ASN A 128 -8.95 27.97 2.67
CA ASN A 128 -9.29 26.58 2.97
C ASN A 128 -8.96 25.65 1.81
N PHE A 129 -9.19 26.09 0.57
CA PHE A 129 -8.86 25.33 -0.63
C PHE A 129 -7.34 25.15 -0.77
N LEU A 130 -6.56 26.23 -0.60
CA LEU A 130 -5.10 26.18 -0.62
C LEU A 130 -4.54 25.21 0.44
N LYS A 131 -5.04 25.31 1.68
CA LYS A 131 -4.65 24.41 2.77
C LYS A 131 -4.95 22.93 2.44
N LEU A 132 -6.11 22.64 1.87
CA LEU A 132 -6.46 21.27 1.47
C LEU A 132 -5.56 20.74 0.35
N GLN A 133 -5.13 21.59 -0.60
CA GLN A 133 -4.15 21.20 -1.60
C GLN A 133 -2.81 20.84 -0.97
N ASP A 134 -2.32 21.65 -0.04
CA ASP A 134 -1.05 21.40 0.67
C ASP A 134 -1.12 20.09 1.48
N GLU A 135 -2.24 19.86 2.18
CA GLU A 135 -2.45 18.62 2.92
C GLU A 135 -2.55 17.39 2.01
N LEU A 136 -3.17 17.52 0.83
CA LEU A 136 -3.21 16.46 -0.17
C LEU A 136 -1.82 16.16 -0.73
N ALA A 137 -1.04 17.18 -1.07
CA ALA A 137 0.34 17.01 -1.53
C ALA A 137 1.22 16.35 -0.46
N SER A 138 1.06 16.76 0.80
CA SER A 138 1.73 16.10 1.94
C SER A 138 1.31 14.63 2.07
N THR A 139 0.02 14.34 1.88
CA THR A 139 -0.52 12.98 1.95
C THR A 139 0.00 12.11 0.81
N GLU A 140 0.19 12.64 -0.41
CA GLU A 140 0.83 11.89 -1.51
C GLU A 140 2.27 11.49 -1.16
N ASN A 141 3.05 12.38 -0.52
CA ASN A 141 4.39 12.04 -0.04
C ASN A 141 4.37 10.96 1.05
N GLN A 142 3.37 11.01 1.95
CA GLN A 142 3.16 9.96 2.96
C GLN A 142 2.79 8.62 2.32
N ILE A 143 1.93 8.62 1.29
CA ILE A 143 1.57 7.43 0.52
C ILE A 143 2.80 6.81 -0.13
N LEU A 144 3.64 7.62 -0.79
CA LEU A 144 4.89 7.13 -1.40
C LEU A 144 5.79 6.48 -0.35
N THR A 145 6.00 7.14 0.79
CA THR A 145 6.81 6.61 1.89
C THR A 145 6.24 5.31 2.46
N ALA A 146 4.93 5.25 2.68
CA ALA A 146 4.25 4.07 3.21
C ALA A 146 4.35 2.88 2.25
N ARG A 147 4.21 3.12 0.93
CA ARG A 147 4.39 2.07 -0.10
C ARG A 147 5.82 1.54 -0.14
N THR A 148 6.83 2.42 -0.01
CA THR A 148 8.23 2.01 0.07
C THR A 148 8.47 1.12 1.30
N ARG A 149 8.03 1.54 2.49
CA ARG A 149 8.18 0.75 3.72
C ARG A 149 7.43 -0.59 3.67
N PHE A 150 6.25 -0.61 3.06
CA PHE A 150 5.54 -1.86 2.80
C PHE A 150 6.36 -2.79 1.91
N ASN A 151 6.91 -2.28 0.81
CA ASN A 151 7.76 -3.06 -0.09
C ASN A 151 9.02 -3.59 0.62
N GLU A 152 9.70 -2.76 1.41
CA GLU A 152 10.87 -3.18 2.21
C GLU A 152 10.49 -4.31 3.18
N SER A 153 9.34 -4.20 3.86
CA SER A 153 8.88 -5.27 4.75
C SER A 153 8.50 -6.55 3.99
N VAL A 154 7.93 -6.42 2.79
CA VAL A 154 7.60 -7.56 1.92
C VAL A 154 8.87 -8.24 1.44
N GLU A 155 9.91 -7.48 1.09
CA GLU A 155 11.22 -8.01 0.69
C GLU A 155 11.83 -8.87 1.80
N ILE A 156 11.85 -8.37 3.04
CA ILE A 156 12.35 -9.11 4.20
C ILE A 156 11.55 -10.40 4.40
N TYR A 157 10.21 -10.32 4.34
CA TYR A 157 9.34 -11.49 4.51
C TYR A 157 9.54 -12.53 3.40
N ASN A 158 9.48 -12.11 2.13
CA ASN A 158 9.64 -12.99 0.98
C ASN A 158 11.04 -13.62 0.97
N GLY A 159 12.09 -12.82 1.23
CA GLY A 159 13.47 -13.31 1.34
C GLY A 159 13.62 -14.38 2.42
N TYR A 160 12.98 -14.20 3.58
CA TYR A 160 13.01 -15.18 4.67
C TYR A 160 12.29 -16.50 4.33
N ILE A 161 11.11 -16.44 3.70
CA ILE A 161 10.35 -17.67 3.40
C ILE A 161 10.91 -18.44 2.20
N LEU A 162 11.59 -17.74 1.27
CA LEU A 162 12.18 -18.34 0.07
C LEU A 162 13.61 -18.82 0.29
N ALA A 163 14.30 -18.32 1.32
CA ALA A 163 15.67 -18.72 1.62
C ALA A 163 15.79 -20.22 1.91
N MET A 164 16.84 -20.84 1.39
CA MET A 164 17.19 -22.24 1.65
C MET A 164 18.03 -22.33 2.93
N PRO A 165 17.77 -23.28 3.85
CA PRO A 165 16.83 -24.41 3.74
C PRO A 165 15.41 -24.12 4.28
N GLN A 166 15.09 -22.88 4.65
CA GLN A 166 13.85 -22.50 5.34
C GLN A 166 12.61 -22.78 4.48
N SER A 167 12.69 -22.57 3.16
CA SER A 167 11.62 -22.79 2.20
C SER A 167 11.00 -24.20 2.25
N PHE A 168 11.79 -25.24 2.53
CA PHE A 168 11.29 -26.61 2.69
C PHE A 168 10.32 -26.76 3.87
N PHE A 169 10.52 -25.98 4.94
CA PHE A 169 9.71 -26.03 6.16
C PHE A 169 8.62 -24.97 6.20
N LEU A 170 8.72 -23.96 5.32
CA LEU A 170 7.82 -22.81 5.22
C LEU A 170 6.96 -22.83 3.96
N GLY A 171 6.88 -23.93 3.19
CA GLY A 171 6.15 -23.99 1.92
C GLY A 171 4.65 -23.64 1.98
N ASN A 172 4.05 -23.58 3.16
CA ASN A 172 2.66 -23.12 3.35
C ASN A 172 2.54 -21.58 3.46
N TYR A 173 3.65 -20.88 3.65
CA TYR A 173 3.70 -19.42 3.67
C TYR A 173 3.75 -18.92 2.23
N LYS A 174 2.79 -18.05 1.88
CA LYS A 174 2.72 -17.46 0.54
C LYS A 174 3.54 -16.20 0.48
N GLU A 175 4.21 -15.99 -0.65
CA GLU A 175 4.80 -14.71 -1.00
C GLU A 175 3.76 -13.60 -1.01
N LYS A 176 4.18 -12.41 -0.61
CA LYS A 176 3.36 -11.20 -0.65
C LYS A 176 3.79 -10.33 -1.84
N PRO A 177 2.85 -9.70 -2.56
CA PRO A 177 3.18 -8.88 -3.71
C PRO A 177 3.75 -7.52 -3.29
N PHE A 178 4.55 -6.91 -4.16
CA PHE A 178 5.03 -5.55 -4.02
C PHE A 178 4.06 -4.55 -4.67
N PHE A 179 4.03 -3.32 -4.15
CA PHE A 179 3.56 -2.17 -4.93
C PHE A 179 4.47 -2.02 -6.15
N LYS A 180 3.85 -1.92 -7.33
CA LYS A 180 4.58 -1.68 -8.57
C LYS A 180 5.00 -0.22 -8.63
N SER A 181 6.13 0.06 -9.28
CA SER A 181 6.45 1.40 -9.75
C SER A 181 5.31 1.92 -10.62
N VAL A 182 5.10 3.25 -10.61
CA VAL A 182 4.07 3.89 -11.43
C VAL A 182 4.31 3.52 -12.89
N GLU A 183 3.28 3.11 -13.63
CA GLU A 183 3.39 2.84 -15.07
C GLU A 183 4.01 4.06 -15.76
N GLY A 184 5.14 3.86 -16.46
CA GLY A 184 5.88 4.93 -17.12
C GLY A 184 7.12 5.46 -16.38
N ALA A 185 7.41 4.99 -15.16
CA ALA A 185 8.68 5.31 -14.47
C ALA A 185 9.92 4.81 -15.24
N ASP A 186 9.75 3.77 -16.07
CA ASP A 186 10.81 3.23 -16.94
C ASP A 186 11.01 4.06 -18.22
N LYS A 187 10.14 5.04 -18.49
CA LYS A 187 10.29 5.94 -19.65
C LYS A 187 11.02 7.21 -19.18
N PRO A 188 12.25 7.47 -19.67
CA PRO A 188 12.94 8.71 -19.34
C PRO A 188 12.08 9.91 -19.76
N VAL A 189 12.05 10.95 -18.92
CA VAL A 189 11.34 12.20 -19.22
C VAL A 189 12.04 12.86 -20.41
N GLU A 190 11.42 12.82 -21.60
CA GLU A 190 11.86 13.64 -22.72
C GLU A 190 11.56 15.11 -22.42
N VAL A 191 12.56 15.82 -21.88
CA VAL A 191 12.51 17.27 -21.77
C VAL A 191 12.71 17.84 -23.18
N LYS A 192 11.61 18.24 -23.83
CA LYS A 192 11.67 19.03 -25.06
C LYS A 192 11.85 20.49 -24.67
N PHE A 193 13.00 21.06 -25.04
CA PHE A 193 13.26 22.50 -25.02
C PHE A 193 12.48 23.20 -26.13
#